data_AF-A0A2Z6B107-F1
#
_entry.id   AF-A0A2Z6B107-F1
#
_cell.length_a   1.000
_cell.length_b   1.000
_cell.length_c   1.000
_cell.angle_alpha   90.00
_cell.angle_beta   90.00
_cell.angle_gamma   90.00
#
_symmetry.space_group_name_H-M   'P 1'
#
loop_
_entity.id
_entity.type
_entity.pdbx_description
1 polymer ?
#
loop_
_entity_poly.entity_id
_entity_poly.type
_entity_poly.pdbx_seq_one_letter_code
_entity_poly.pdbx_strand_id
1 'polypeptide(L)' 'MAHVRQAVEALPGARVVGQGETYLRAEFASRVFGFVDDLECLYDASTHTVHMRSAARLGYYDFGVNRARIELLRELLSHQ' A
#
# COMPACT_ATOMS: atom_id res chain seq x y z
N MET A 1 2.30 6.10 -11.78
CA MET A 1 1.71 5.07 -10.91
C MET A 1 2.00 3.60 -11.28
N ALA A 2 2.48 3.27 -12.48
CA ALA A 2 2.73 1.87 -12.87
C ALA A 2 3.74 1.12 -11.97
N HIS A 3 4.87 1.75 -11.62
CA HIS A 3 5.87 1.15 -10.73
C HIS A 3 5.32 0.90 -9.31
N VAL A 4 4.58 1.87 -8.75
CA VAL A 4 3.90 1.71 -7.46
C VAL A 4 2.93 0.53 -7.50
N ARG A 5 2.15 0.40 -8.58
CA ARG A 5 1.24 -0.73 -8.76
C ARG A 5 1.99 -2.07 -8.75
N GLN A 6 3.09 -2.19 -9.50
CA GLN A 6 3.90 -3.40 -9.53
C GLN A 6 4.48 -3.74 -8.15
N ALA A 7 5.01 -2.75 -7.42
CA ALA A 7 5.52 -2.95 -6.07
C ALA A 7 4.42 -3.42 -5.11
N VAL A 8 3.22 -2.85 -5.20
CA VAL A 8 2.06 -3.26 -4.39
C VAL A 8 1.62 -4.67 -4.74
N GLU A 9 1.49 -5.01 -6.02
CA GLU A 9 1.07 -6.34 -6.47
C GLU A 9 2.09 -7.46 -6.17
N ALA A 10 3.36 -7.10 -5.98
CA ALA A 10 4.40 -8.03 -5.54
C ALA A 10 4.22 -8.48 -4.08
N LEU A 11 3.45 -7.74 -3.28
CA LEU A 11 3.24 -8.06 -1.87
C LEU A 11 2.14 -9.13 -1.69
N PRO A 12 2.33 -10.11 -0.79
CA PRO A 12 1.33 -11.14 -0.52
C PRO A 12 -0.01 -10.57 -0.05
N GLY A 13 -1.10 -11.03 -0.67
CA GLY A 13 -2.47 -10.66 -0.27
C GLY A 13 -2.91 -9.28 -0.73
N ALA A 14 -2.11 -8.58 -1.54
CA ALA A 14 -2.46 -7.32 -2.16
C ALA A 14 -3.50 -7.51 -3.28
N ARG A 15 -4.44 -6.58 -3.36
CA ARG A 15 -5.41 -6.48 -4.45
C ARG A 15 -5.62 -5.02 -4.80
N VAL A 16 -5.16 -4.58 -5.96
CA VAL A 16 -5.43 -3.21 -6.45
C VAL A 16 -6.91 -3.12 -6.81
N VAL A 17 -7.63 -2.21 -6.15
CA VAL A 17 -9.08 -2.00 -6.33
C VAL A 17 -9.40 -0.70 -7.06
N GLY A 18 -8.42 0.19 -7.20
CA GLY A 18 -8.55 1.41 -8.00
C GLY A 18 -7.20 1.96 -8.41
N GLN A 19 -7.11 2.45 -9.64
CA GLN A 19 -5.93 3.12 -10.16
C GLN A 19 -6.35 4.28 -11.04
N GLY A 20 -5.78 5.45 -10.76
CA GLY A 20 -5.79 6.62 -11.62
C GLY A 20 -4.37 7.05 -11.98
N GLU A 21 -4.22 8.23 -12.56
CA GLU A 21 -2.93 8.77 -12.98
C GLU A 21 -2.02 9.09 -11.78
N THR A 22 -2.60 9.69 -10.73
CA THR A 22 -1.90 10.16 -9.54
C THR A 22 -2.34 9.46 -8.25
N TYR A 23 -3.25 8.49 -8.34
CA TYR A 23 -3.78 7.81 -7.16
C TYR A 23 -3.89 6.31 -7.39
N LEU A 24 -3.60 5.51 -6.35
CA LEU A 24 -3.76 4.07 -6.36
C LEU A 24 -4.36 3.63 -5.01
N ARG A 25 -5.36 2.76 -5.07
CA ARG A 25 -5.96 2.12 -3.90
C ARG A 25 -5.83 0.61 -4.02
N ALA A 26 -5.34 -0.01 -2.96
CA ALA A 26 -5.25 -1.44 -2.83
C ALA A 26 -5.81 -1.91 -1.49
N GLU A 27 -6.23 -3.16 -1.45
CA GLU A 27 -6.66 -3.85 -0.24
C GLU A 27 -5.68 -4.98 0.07
N PHE A 28 -5.39 -5.19 1.35
CA PHE A 28 -4.58 -6.29 1.83
C PHE A 28 -5.42 -7.19 2.72
N ALA A 29 -5.61 -8.45 2.30
CA ALA A 29 -6.35 -9.42 3.08
C ALA A 29 -5.39 -10.36 3.83
N SER A 30 -5.49 -10.38 5.16
CA SER A 30 -4.80 -11.35 6.01
C SER A 30 -5.42 -12.73 5.85
N ARG A 31 -4.63 -13.71 5.38
CA ARG A 31 -5.09 -15.10 5.19
C ARG A 31 -5.41 -15.81 6.52
N VAL A 32 -4.84 -15.36 7.63
CA VAL A 32 -4.93 -16.07 8.92
C VAL A 32 -6.07 -15.56 9.79
N PHE A 33 -6.35 -14.26 9.74
CA PHE A 33 -7.32 -13.62 10.63
C PHE A 33 -8.48 -12.90 9.91
N GLY A 34 -8.52 -12.92 8.57
CA GLY A 34 -9.59 -12.31 7.80
C GLY A 34 -9.65 -10.78 7.85
N PHE A 35 -8.66 -10.12 8.45
CA PHE A 35 -8.56 -8.67 8.45
C PHE A 35 -8.27 -8.14 7.05
N VAL A 36 -8.93 -7.04 6.71
CA VAL A 36 -8.71 -6.30 5.47
C VAL A 36 -8.18 -4.91 5.81
N ASP A 37 -7.00 -4.60 5.30
CA ASP A 37 -6.40 -3.27 5.37
C ASP A 37 -6.57 -2.55 4.03
N ASP A 38 -6.73 -1.23 4.06
CA ASP A 38 -6.63 -0.37 2.89
C ASP A 38 -5.22 0.22 2.80
N LEU A 39 -4.66 0.22 1.59
CA LEU A 39 -3.49 0.98 1.19
C LEU A 39 -3.91 2.03 0.16
N GLU A 40 -3.57 3.28 0.43
CA GLU A 40 -3.76 4.40 -0.49
C GLU A 40 -2.40 5.00 -0.82
N CYS A 41 -2.16 5.24 -2.11
CA CYS A 41 -0.97 5.91 -2.61
C CYS A 41 -1.39 7.13 -3.44
N LEU A 42 -0.80 8.30 -3.14
CA LEU A 42 -1.02 9.55 -3.85
C LEU A 42 0.31 10.09 -4.34
N TYR A 43 0.44 10.32 -5.64
CA TYR A 43 1.59 10.97 -6.23
C TYR A 43 1.38 12.48 -6.23
N ASP A 44 2.28 13.17 -5.54
CA ASP A 44 2.37 14.62 -5.57
C ASP A 44 3.40 15.04 -6.60
N ALA A 45 2.91 15.59 -7.72
CA ALA A 45 3.75 16.08 -8.82
C ALA A 45 4.58 17.31 -8.43
N SER A 46 4.17 18.08 -7.41
CA SER A 46 4.91 19.27 -6.99
C SER A 46 6.21 18.90 -6.26
N THR A 47 6.17 17.85 -5.43
CA THR A 47 7.31 17.37 -4.66
C THR A 47 7.99 16.15 -5.28
N HIS A 48 7.41 15.58 -6.34
CA HIS A 48 7.82 14.30 -6.93
C HIS A 48 7.86 13.15 -5.92
N THR A 49 6.94 13.17 -4.94
CA THR A 49 6.86 12.15 -3.90
C THR A 49 5.57 11.34 -3.98
N VAL A 50 5.62 10.10 -3.49
CA VAL A 50 4.43 9.27 -3.30
C VAL A 50 4.11 9.23 -1.83
N HIS A 51 3.00 9.84 -1.45
CA HIS A 51 2.41 9.69 -0.12
C HIS A 51 1.70 8.35 -0.03
N MET A 52 1.94 7.62 1.05
CA MET A 52 1.31 6.32 1.29
C MET A 52 0.63 6.30 2.65
N ARG A 53 -0.56 5.72 2.69
CA ARG A 53 -1.31 5.47 3.92
C ARG A 53 -1.76 4.02 3.93
N SER A 54 -1.39 3.27 4.97
CA SER A 54 -1.86 1.91 5.22
C SER A 54 -2.64 1.88 6.52
N ALA A 55 -3.89 1.42 6.50
CA ALA A 55 -4.75 1.40 7.67
C ALA A 55 -5.71 0.19 7.66
N ALA A 56 -5.91 -0.42 8.82
CA ALA A 56 -6.90 -1.46 9.01
C ALA A 56 -8.33 -0.88 8.92
N ARG A 57 -9.27 -1.64 8.33
CA ARG A 57 -10.70 -1.25 8.30
C ARG A 57 -11.38 -1.37 9.67
N LEU A 58 -10.92 -2.30 10.49
CA LEU A 58 -11.47 -2.60 11.81
C LEU A 58 -10.33 -2.81 12.80
N GLY A 59 -10.37 -2.09 13.92
CA GLY A 59 -9.39 -2.20 15.00
C GLY A 59 -8.26 -1.16 14.93
N TYR A 60 -7.73 -0.82 16.11
CA TYR A 60 -6.59 0.10 16.28
C TYR A 60 -5.24 -0.62 16.35
N TYR A 61 -5.25 -1.94 16.60
CA TYR A 61 -4.04 -2.71 16.87
C TYR A 61 -3.76 -3.68 15.72
N ASP A 62 -2.75 -3.36 14.93
CA ASP A 62 -2.35 -4.09 13.73
C ASP A 62 -1.03 -4.86 13.90
N PHE A 63 -0.51 -4.95 15.12
CA PHE A 63 0.82 -5.51 15.45
C PHE A 63 1.96 -4.92 14.60
N GLY A 64 1.81 -3.68 14.10
CA GLY A 64 2.79 -3.05 13.23
C GLY A 64 2.80 -3.56 11.78
N VAL A 65 1.83 -4.38 11.37
CA VAL A 65 1.73 -4.91 10.00
C VAL A 65 1.59 -3.77 8.97
N ASN A 66 0.77 -2.75 9.24
CA ASN A 66 0.65 -1.63 8.31
C ASN A 66 1.97 -0.85 8.19
N ARG A 67 2.69 -0.68 9.29
CA ARG A 67 4.00 -0.02 9.29
C ARG A 67 5.02 -0.82 8.48
N ALA A 68 5.13 -2.12 8.75
CA ALA A 68 6.03 -3.02 8.03
C ALA A 68 5.75 -3.01 6.51
N ARG A 69 4.47 -2.93 6.12
CA ARG A 69 4.05 -2.81 4.71
C ARG A 69 4.58 -1.54 4.06
N ILE A 70 4.46 -0.39 4.73
CA ILE A 70 4.98 0.88 4.21
C ILE A 70 6.50 0.84 4.04
N GLU A 71 7.23 0.28 5.00
CA GLU A 71 8.69 0.15 4.90
C GLU A 71 9.11 -0.77 3.75
N LEU A 72 8.45 -1.93 3.57
CA LEU A 72 8.70 -2.82 2.44
C LEU A 72 8.44 -2.14 1.09
N LEU A 73 7.36 -1.37 0.98
CA LEU A 73 7.06 -0.61 -0.24
C LEU A 73 8.13 0.47 -0.49
N ARG A 74 8.60 1.13 0.57
CA ARG A 74 9.68 2.12 0.48
C ARG A 74 10.97 1.47 -0.03
N GLU A 75 11.36 0.32 0.50
CA GLU A 75 12.54 -0.42 0.03
C GLU A 75 12.40 -0.80 -1.45
N LEU A 76 11.28 -1.43 -1.83
CA LEU A 76 11.02 -1.84 -3.22
C LEU A 76 11.08 -0.68 -4.21
N LEU A 77 10.59 0.50 -3.82
CA LEU A 77 10.55 1.68 -4.68
C LEU A 77 11.85 2.50 -4.64
N SER A 78 12.69 2.34 -3.62
CA SER A 78 14.00 3.00 -3.53
C SER A 78 15.09 2.29 -4.35
N HIS A 79 14.87 1.01 -4.68
CA HIS A 79 15.79 0.17 -5.43
C HIS A 79 15.43 0.03 -6.92
N GLN A 80 14.49 0.84 -7.43
CA GLN A 80 14.12 0.97 -8.85
C GLN A 80 14.52 2.35 -9.39
#